data_AF-A0A286IKP9-F1
#
_entry.id   AF-A0A286IKP9-F1
#
_cell.length_a   1.000
_cell.length_b   1.000
_cell.length_c   1.000
_cell.angle_alpha   90.00
_cell.angle_beta   90.00
_cell.angle_gamma   90.00
#
_symmetry.space_group_name_H-M   'P 1'
#
loop_
_entity.id
_entity.type
_entity.pdbx_description
1 polymer ?
#
loop_
_entity_poly.entity_id
_entity_poly.type
_entity_poly.pdbx_seq_one_letter_code
_entity_poly.pdbx_strand_id
1 'polypeptide(L)'
;MTSKEFLERIPGKVDPTEYKDLNTALHFDLKTEQYTISVVNGVAKLEEGLQGESEVTLKATESDFAKIAAGEMNPMTAMMFGKLKVSNPAAMMKYAKMLGLM
;
A
#
# COMPACT_ATOMS: atom_id res chain seq x y z
N MET A 1 13.30 -0.43 8.49
CA MET A 1 11.96 0.03 8.89
C MET A 1 11.00 -1.14 8.80
N THR A 2 10.03 -1.22 9.69
CA THR A 2 8.96 -2.23 9.63
C THR A 2 7.90 -1.84 8.59
N SER A 3 7.02 -2.78 8.27
CA SER A 3 5.86 -2.51 7.41
C SER A 3 4.97 -1.41 8.00
N LYS A 4 4.71 -1.47 9.31
CA LYS A 4 3.92 -0.46 10.02
C LYS A 4 4.55 0.93 9.94
N GLU A 5 5.84 1.05 10.25
CA GLU A 5 6.56 2.34 10.21
C GLU A 5 6.52 2.97 8.81
N PHE A 6 6.56 2.16 7.76
CA PHE A 6 6.41 2.66 6.39
C PHE A 6 5.00 3.19 6.14
N LEU A 7 3.97 2.39 6.48
CA LEU A 7 2.57 2.73 6.26
C LEU A 7 2.14 3.97 7.04
N GLU A 8 2.63 4.16 8.27
CA GLU A 8 2.34 5.33 9.11
C GLU A 8 2.81 6.64 8.49
N ARG A 9 3.82 6.60 7.61
CA ARG A 9 4.34 7.78 6.92
C ARG A 9 3.55 8.15 5.68
N ILE A 10 2.76 7.24 5.13
CA ILE A 10 2.02 7.47 3.88
C ILE A 10 1.01 8.61 4.03
N PRO A 11 0.15 8.67 5.07
CA PRO A 11 -0.80 9.76 5.22
C PRO A 11 -0.18 11.16 5.12
N GLY A 12 0.99 11.36 5.73
CA GLY A 12 1.70 12.65 5.70
C GLY A 12 2.41 12.98 4.38
N LYS A 13 2.50 12.03 3.45
CA LYS A 13 3.11 12.22 2.12
C LYS A 13 2.09 12.46 1.01
N VAL A 14 0.83 12.11 1.23
CA VAL A 14 -0.23 12.29 0.23
C VAL A 14 -0.53 13.78 0.13
N ASP A 15 -0.29 14.36 -1.04
CA ASP A 15 -0.63 15.75 -1.34
C ASP A 15 -2.14 15.86 -1.64
N PRO A 16 -2.93 16.53 -0.79
CA PRO A 16 -4.36 16.64 -0.98
C PRO A 16 -4.74 17.46 -2.23
N THR A 17 -3.83 18.26 -2.77
CA THR A 17 -4.05 19.01 -4.02
C THR A 17 -3.83 18.15 -5.26
N GLU A 18 -2.84 17.26 -5.25
CA GLU A 18 -2.59 16.29 -6.33
C GLU A 18 -3.69 15.22 -6.37
N TYR A 19 -4.17 14.80 -5.18
CA TYR A 19 -5.12 13.69 -5.04
C TYR A 19 -6.55 14.12 -4.64
N LYS A 20 -6.93 15.39 -4.84
CA LYS A 20 -8.20 15.96 -4.36
C LYS A 20 -9.48 15.21 -4.76
N ASP A 21 -9.47 14.55 -5.92
CA ASP A 21 -10.62 13.81 -6.46
C ASP A 21 -10.50 12.29 -6.20
N LEU A 22 -9.44 11.86 -5.51
CA LEU A 22 -9.19 10.47 -5.21
C LEU A 22 -10.01 10.01 -4.01
N ASN A 23 -10.79 8.96 -4.24
CA ASN A 23 -11.50 8.20 -3.21
C ASN A 23 -11.17 6.72 -3.41
N THR A 24 -10.39 6.13 -2.52
CA THR A 24 -9.96 4.72 -2.64
C THR A 24 -9.59 4.14 -1.29
N ALA A 25 -9.58 2.82 -1.19
CA ALA A 25 -9.02 2.09 -0.05
C ALA A 25 -8.08 0.99 -0.54
N LEU A 26 -6.93 0.89 0.10
CA LEU A 26 -5.88 -0.07 -0.21
C LEU A 26 -5.67 -0.95 1.02
N HIS A 27 -5.83 -2.25 0.84
CA HIS A 27 -5.61 -3.25 1.89
C HIS A 27 -4.19 -3.80 1.81
N PHE A 28 -3.57 -3.96 2.96
CA PHE A 28 -2.27 -4.62 3.13
C PHE A 28 -2.47 -5.83 4.04
N ASP A 29 -2.48 -7.02 3.46
CA ASP A 29 -2.64 -8.31 4.14
C ASP A 29 -1.25 -8.95 4.27
N LEU A 30 -0.56 -8.65 5.38
CA LEU A 30 0.84 -9.00 5.62
C LEU A 30 0.98 -10.28 6.46
N LYS A 31 0.01 -11.20 6.33
CA LYS A 31 -0.19 -12.39 7.16
C LYS A 31 -0.68 -12.06 8.57
N THR A 32 0.24 -11.81 9.49
CA THR A 32 -0.06 -11.59 10.91
C THR A 32 -0.50 -10.17 11.19
N GLU A 33 -0.19 -9.26 10.28
CA GLU A 33 -0.60 -7.86 10.36
C GLU A 33 -1.47 -7.50 9.17
N GLN A 34 -2.46 -6.65 9.42
CA GLN A 34 -3.37 -6.17 8.41
C GLN A 34 -3.56 -4.67 8.58
N TYR A 35 -3.57 -3.95 7.47
CA TYR A 35 -3.72 -2.50 7.46
C TYR A 35 -4.57 -2.04 6.29
N THR A 36 -5.20 -0.90 6.46
CA THR A 36 -5.94 -0.20 5.41
C THR A 36 -5.42 1.23 5.28
N ILE A 37 -5.05 1.62 4.07
CA ILE A 37 -4.88 3.03 3.73
C ILE A 37 -6.10 3.47 2.95
N SER A 38 -6.90 4.36 3.54
CA SER A 38 -8.01 5.02 2.88
C SER A 38 -7.59 6.41 2.44
N VAL A 39 -8.04 6.84 1.27
CA VAL A 39 -7.91 8.21 0.78
C VAL A 39 -9.30 8.71 0.45
N VAL A 40 -9.70 9.83 1.04
CA VAL A 40 -10.99 10.47 0.80
C VAL A 40 -10.75 11.94 0.52
N ASN A 41 -11.13 12.38 -0.68
CA ASN A 41 -10.88 13.73 -1.18
C ASN A 41 -9.41 14.18 -1.00
N GLY A 42 -8.47 13.29 -1.32
CA GLY A 42 -7.03 13.54 -1.19
C GLY A 42 -6.46 13.46 0.23
N VAL A 43 -7.30 13.26 1.25
CA VAL A 43 -6.83 13.07 2.63
C VAL A 43 -6.67 11.59 2.90
N ALA A 44 -5.43 11.18 3.17
CA ALA A 44 -5.09 9.80 3.47
C ALA A 44 -5.14 9.50 4.98
N LYS A 45 -5.53 8.27 5.34
CA LYS A 45 -5.57 7.76 6.71
C LYS A 45 -5.05 6.32 6.73
N LEU A 46 -4.33 5.95 7.79
CA LEU A 46 -3.97 4.57 8.09
C LEU A 46 -4.89 4.02 9.18
N GLU A 47 -5.37 2.80 8.98
CA GLU A 47 -6.20 2.07 9.93
C GLU A 47 -5.67 0.64 10.10
N GLU A 48 -5.76 0.10 11.32
CA GLU A 48 -5.43 -1.30 11.59
C GLU A 48 -6.58 -2.20 11.12
N GLY A 49 -6.22 -3.38 10.60
CA GLY A 49 -7.14 -4.33 10.00
C GLY A 49 -7.51 -4.02 8.55
N LEU A 50 -8.28 -4.92 7.95
CA LEU A 50 -8.89 -4.73 6.64
C LEU A 50 -10.26 -4.08 6.82
N GLN A 51 -10.36 -2.80 6.50
CA GLN A 51 -11.55 -1.97 6.71
C GLN A 51 -12.25 -1.68 5.39
N GLY A 52 -13.58 -1.87 5.36
CA GLY A 52 -14.40 -1.56 4.19
C GLY A 52 -14.05 -2.37 2.94
N GLU A 53 -14.42 -1.84 1.78
CA GLU A 53 -14.10 -2.41 0.46
C GLU A 53 -12.82 -1.78 -0.09
N SER A 54 -11.84 -2.61 -0.47
CA SER A 54 -10.61 -2.13 -1.10
C SER A 54 -10.66 -2.23 -2.61
N GLU A 55 -10.12 -1.22 -3.28
CA GLU A 55 -9.87 -1.28 -4.72
C GLU A 55 -8.67 -2.19 -5.04
N VAL A 56 -7.68 -2.23 -4.14
CA VAL A 56 -6.48 -3.07 -4.25
C VAL A 56 -6.16 -3.70 -2.90
N THR A 57 -5.85 -4.99 -2.92
CA THR A 57 -5.28 -5.73 -1.79
C THR A 57 -3.87 -6.18 -2.16
N LEU A 58 -2.88 -5.76 -1.37
CA LEU A 58 -1.51 -6.25 -1.41
C LEU A 58 -1.36 -7.37 -0.38
N LYS A 59 -0.88 -8.53 -0.81
CA LYS A 59 -0.60 -9.66 0.07
C LYS A 59 0.87 -10.02 0.03
N ALA A 60 1.51 -10.05 1.18
CA ALA A 60 2.91 -10.44 1.34
C ALA A 60 3.14 -10.96 2.76
N THR A 61 4.36 -11.32 3.10
CA THR A 61 4.77 -11.38 4.50
C THR A 61 5.16 -9.97 4.96
N GLU A 62 5.12 -9.69 6.26
CA GLU A 62 5.64 -8.45 6.83
C GLU A 62 7.09 -8.20 6.38
N SER A 63 7.96 -9.21 6.44
CA SER A 63 9.37 -9.08 6.05
C SER A 63 9.57 -8.79 4.55
N ASP A 64 8.83 -9.47 3.68
CA ASP A 64 8.94 -9.23 2.24
C ASP A 64 8.42 -7.83 1.88
N PHE A 65 7.30 -7.41 2.46
CA PHE A 65 6.77 -6.06 2.24
C PHE A 65 7.73 -4.98 2.74
N ALA A 66 8.30 -5.14 3.95
CA ALA A 66 9.28 -4.20 4.49
C ALA A 66 10.50 -4.03 3.57
N LYS A 67 10.99 -5.12 2.97
CA LYS A 67 12.09 -5.07 1.99
C LYS A 67 11.69 -4.36 0.70
N ILE A 68 10.45 -4.56 0.23
CA ILE A 68 9.93 -3.86 -0.94
C ILE A 68 9.80 -2.36 -0.66
N ALA A 69 9.22 -2.01 0.48
CA ALA A 69 9.06 -0.63 0.95
C ALA A 69 10.40 0.09 1.17
N ALA A 70 11.44 -0.65 1.57
CA ALA A 70 12.81 -0.13 1.71
C ALA A 70 13.57 -0.06 0.36
N GLY A 71 13.03 -0.58 -0.73
CA GLY A 71 13.70 -0.69 -2.03
C GLY A 71 14.75 -1.81 -2.11
N GLU A 72 14.89 -2.62 -1.06
CA GLU A 72 15.83 -3.75 -0.98
C GLU A 72 15.34 -4.97 -1.79
N MET A 73 14.04 -5.04 -2.08
CA MET A 73 13.44 -6.06 -2.94
C MET A 73 12.64 -5.42 -4.06
N ASN A 74 12.96 -5.78 -5.30
CA ASN A 74 12.20 -5.29 -6.45
C ASN A 74 10.76 -5.84 -6.45
N PRO A 75 9.73 -4.99 -6.55
CA PRO A 75 8.32 -5.41 -6.48
C PRO A 75 7.91 -6.28 -7.67
N MET A 76 8.43 -6.07 -8.88
CA MET A 76 8.12 -6.91 -10.04
C MET A 76 8.66 -8.34 -9.85
N THR A 77 9.89 -8.46 -9.36
CA THR A 77 10.48 -9.76 -9.03
C THR A 77 9.72 -10.46 -7.89
N ALA A 78 9.34 -9.71 -6.85
CA ALA A 78 8.54 -10.24 -5.75
C ALA A 78 7.18 -10.76 -6.21
N MET A 79 6.53 -10.06 -7.14
CA MET A 79 5.29 -10.51 -7.77
C MET A 79 5.48 -11.78 -8.60
N MET A 80 6.53 -11.82 -9.43
CA MET A 80 6.83 -12.98 -10.28
C MET A 80 7.09 -14.26 -9.47
N PHE A 81 7.73 -14.15 -8.30
CA PHE A 81 7.95 -15.28 -7.39
C PHE A 81 6.80 -15.50 -6.38
N GLY A 82 5.71 -14.75 -6.47
CA GLY A 82 4.54 -14.89 -5.61
C GLY A 82 4.72 -14.44 -4.16
N LYS A 83 5.82 -13.73 -3.84
CA LYS A 83 6.08 -13.12 -2.53
C LYS A 83 5.23 -11.88 -2.28
N LEU A 84 4.90 -11.17 -3.37
CA LEU A 84 3.91 -10.10 -3.39
C LEU A 84 2.76 -10.53 -4.30
N LYS A 85 1.52 -10.40 -3.86
CA LYS A 85 0.34 -10.54 -4.70
C LYS A 85 -0.46 -9.25 -4.65
N VAL A 86 -1.00 -8.85 -5.79
CA VAL A 86 -1.79 -7.64 -5.94
C VAL A 86 -3.10 -8.03 -6.60
N SER A 87 -4.24 -7.75 -5.95
CA SER A 87 -5.56 -8.16 -6.45
C SER A 87 -5.94 -7.46 -7.76
N ASN A 88 -5.51 -6.21 -7.93
CA ASN A 88 -5.74 -5.40 -9.12
C ASN A 88 -4.44 -4.67 -9.54
N PRO A 89 -3.56 -5.33 -10.30
CA PRO A 89 -2.27 -4.76 -10.71
C PRO A 89 -2.40 -3.48 -11.55
N ALA A 90 -3.45 -3.39 -12.38
CA ALA A 90 -3.70 -2.23 -13.23
C ALA A 90 -4.01 -0.99 -12.37
N ALA A 91 -4.88 -1.12 -11.37
CA ALA A 91 -5.16 -0.04 -10.41
C ALA A 91 -3.95 0.28 -9.53
N MET A 92 -3.17 -0.74 -9.12
CA MET A 92 -1.98 -0.53 -8.29
C MET A 92 -0.94 0.41 -8.92
N MET A 93 -0.79 0.41 -10.25
CA MET A 93 0.12 1.32 -10.95
C MET A 93 -0.21 2.81 -10.69
N LYS A 94 -1.51 3.14 -10.56
CA LYS A 94 -1.96 4.49 -10.20
C LYS A 94 -1.55 4.88 -8.77
N TYR A 95 -1.54 3.92 -7.86
CA TYR A 95 -1.29 4.14 -6.43
C TYR A 95 0.17 3.99 -6.02
N ALA A 96 0.99 3.28 -6.80
CA ALA A 96 2.38 3.03 -6.46
C ALA A 96 3.21 4.33 -6.31
N LYS A 97 2.90 5.37 -7.10
CA LYS A 97 3.52 6.70 -6.95
C LYS A 97 3.12 7.36 -5.61
N MET A 98 1.83 7.35 -5.29
CA MET A 98 1.30 7.91 -4.04
C MET A 98 1.89 7.23 -2.80
N LEU A 99 2.09 5.92 -2.87
CA LEU A 99 2.71 5.13 -1.81
C LEU A 99 4.24 5.29 -1.75
N GLY A 100 4.87 5.93 -2.74
CA GLY A 100 6.33 6.04 -2.83
C GLY A 100 7.04 4.70 -3.08
N LEU A 101 6.40 3.81 -3.84
CA LEU A 101 6.95 2.50 -4.25
C LEU A 101 7.56 2.53 -5.67
N MET A 102 7.57 3.70 -6.33
CA MET A 102 8.18 3.96 -7.64
C MET A 102 9.18 5.10 -7.57
#